data_AF-A0A9W5VFM4-F1
#
_entry.id   AF-A0A9W5VFM4-F1
#
_cell.length_a   1.000
_cell.length_b   1.000
_cell.length_c   1.000
_cell.angle_alpha   90.00
_cell.angle_beta   90.00
_cell.angle_gamma   90.00
#
_symmetry.space_group_name_H-M   'P 1'
#
loop_
_entity.id
_entity.type
_entity.pdbx_description
1 polymer ?
#
loop_
_entity_poly.entity_id
_entity_poly.type
_entity_poly.pdbx_seq_one_letter_code
_entity_poly.pdbx_strand_id
1 'polypeptide(L)'
;MYKIFLFDLDGTLTDPKEGIVNSVLYALKKVGIEEVHISELDSFIGPPIQQSFIERYNMSEGEVERAVFYFREYLKQRGLFENNV
;
A
#
# COMPACT_ATOMS: atom_id res chain seq x y z
N MET A 1 26.00 11.80 23.69
CA MET A 1 25.76 12.42 22.37
C MET A 1 25.83 11.32 21.32
N TYR A 2 24.77 11.11 20.55
CA TYR A 2 24.76 10.10 19.47
C TYR A 2 25.45 10.67 18.22
N LYS A 3 26.20 9.83 17.51
CA LYS A 3 26.93 10.21 16.27
C LYS A 3 26.27 9.71 14.99
N ILE A 4 25.36 8.75 15.10
CA ILE A 4 24.71 8.10 13.96
C ILE A 4 23.20 8.08 14.23
N PHE A 5 22.44 8.49 13.22
CA PHE A 5 20.99 8.46 13.20
C PHE A 5 20.57 7.68 11.95
N LEU A 6 19.67 6.71 12.13
CA LEU A 6 19.03 5.98 11.04
C LEU A 6 17.59 6.46 10.97
N PHE A 7 17.13 6.76 9.76
CA PHE A 7 15.76 7.16 9.49
C PHE A 7 15.14 6.13 8.58
N ASP A 8 13.92 5.73 8.92
CA ASP A 8 13.03 5.11 7.95
C ASP A 8 12.48 6.19 7.00
N LEU A 9 11.91 5.78 5.87
CA LEU A 9 11.33 6.71 4.89
C LEU A 9 9.84 6.93 5.16
N ASP A 10 9.05 5.89 4.95
CA ASP A 10 7.59 5.96 4.98
C ASP A 10 7.07 6.07 6.43
N GLY A 11 6.27 7.10 6.70
CA GLY A 11 5.79 7.41 8.05
C GLY A 11 6.84 8.03 8.98
N THR A 12 8.06 8.27 8.49
CA THR A 12 9.13 8.97 9.24
C THR A 12 9.59 10.24 8.55
N LEU A 13 9.97 10.17 7.27
CA LEU A 13 10.40 11.30 6.46
C LEU A 13 9.34 11.74 5.44
N THR A 14 8.44 10.84 5.05
CA THR A 14 7.37 11.10 4.08
C THR A 14 6.04 10.53 4.53
N ASP A 15 4.94 11.10 4.06
CA ASP A 15 3.58 10.57 4.21
C ASP A 15 3.09 9.99 2.86
N PRO A 16 3.31 8.69 2.60
CA PRO A 16 2.91 8.04 1.35
C PRO A 16 1.44 7.60 1.34
N LYS A 17 0.66 7.96 2.38
CA LYS A 17 -0.66 7.38 2.64
C LYS A 17 -1.59 7.46 1.44
N GLU A 18 -1.71 8.63 0.82
CA GLU A 18 -2.61 8.82 -0.32
C GLU A 18 -2.25 7.88 -1.48
N GLY A 19 -0.98 7.88 -1.90
CA GLY A 19 -0.50 7.01 -2.97
C GLY A 19 -0.67 5.52 -2.69
N ILE A 20 -0.42 5.08 -1.46
CA ILE A 20 -0.60 3.67 -1.07
C ILE A 20 -2.08 3.31 -1.04
N VAL A 21 -2.92 4.11 -0.39
CA VAL A 21 -4.37 3.86 -0.26
C VAL A 21 -5.02 3.81 -1.64
N ASN A 22 -4.73 4.76 -2.53
CA ASN A 22 -5.27 4.77 -3.89
C ASN A 22 -4.80 3.56 -4.70
N SER A 23 -3.54 3.14 -4.53
CA SER A 23 -3.01 1.94 -5.18
C SER A 23 -3.70 0.66 -4.71
N VAL A 24 -4.00 0.56 -3.40
CA VAL A 24 -4.74 -0.58 -2.82
C VAL A 24 -6.18 -0.60 -3.33
N LEU A 25 -6.89 0.53 -3.29
CA LEU A 25 -8.26 0.65 -3.80
C LEU A 25 -8.35 0.28 -5.29
N TYR A 26 -7.37 0.73 -6.08
CA TYR A 26 -7.28 0.37 -7.49
C TYR A 26 -7.11 -1.14 -7.68
N ALA A 27 -6.21 -1.77 -6.92
CA ALA A 27 -5.98 -3.20 -6.97
C ALA A 27 -7.24 -4.00 -6.59
N LEU A 28 -7.88 -3.65 -5.48
CA LEU A 28 -9.10 -4.31 -4.99
C LEU A 28 -10.21 -4.23 -6.03
N LYS A 29 -10.45 -3.04 -6.59
CA LYS A 29 -11.45 -2.86 -7.66
C LYS A 29 -11.18 -3.75 -8.87
N LYS A 30 -9.91 -3.92 -9.27
CA LYS A 30 -9.53 -4.77 -10.40
C LYS A 30 -9.70 -6.26 -10.14
N VAL A 31 -9.56 -6.70 -8.89
CA VAL A 31 -9.83 -8.09 -8.49
C VAL A 31 -11.29 -8.33 -8.07
N GLY A 32 -12.15 -7.31 -8.17
CA GLY A 32 -13.59 -7.42 -7.94
C GLY A 32 -14.01 -7.24 -6.48
N ILE A 33 -13.16 -6.65 -5.64
CA ILE A 33 -13.47 -6.34 -4.24
C ILE A 33 -13.76 -4.84 -4.12
N GLU A 34 -14.86 -4.50 -3.46
CA GLU A 34 -15.22 -3.13 -3.11
C GLU A 34 -14.90 -2.91 -1.63
N GLU A 35 -13.96 -2.00 -1.34
CA GLU A 35 -13.59 -1.63 0.03
C GLU A 35 -14.42 -0.44 0.50
N VAL A 36 -15.05 -0.60 1.67
CA VAL A 36 -15.95 0.40 2.26
C VAL A 36 -15.32 1.12 3.45
N HIS A 37 -14.27 0.53 4.05
CA HIS A 37 -13.55 1.05 5.21
C HIS A 37 -12.18 1.60 4.78
N ILE A 38 -12.18 2.70 4.01
CA ILE A 38 -10.94 3.32 3.49
C ILE A 38 -9.97 3.72 4.62
N SER A 39 -10.51 4.23 5.74
CA SER A 39 -9.71 4.62 6.92
C SER A 39 -8.87 3.48 7.49
N GLU A 40 -9.28 2.26 7.19
CA GLU A 40 -8.70 1.05 7.70
C GLU A 40 -7.49 0.62 6.85
N LEU A 41 -7.37 1.11 5.61
CA LEU A 41 -6.28 0.81 4.67
C LEU A 41 -4.90 1.33 5.11
N ASP A 42 -4.83 2.15 6.16
CA ASP A 42 -3.57 2.58 6.77
C ASP A 42 -2.70 1.39 7.21
N SER A 43 -3.29 0.22 7.50
CA SER A 43 -2.52 -0.99 7.83
C SER A 43 -1.75 -1.61 6.64
N PHE A 44 -1.92 -1.09 5.43
CA PHE A 44 -1.07 -1.43 4.27
C PHE A 44 0.25 -0.65 4.24
N ILE A 45 0.43 0.34 5.10
CA ILE A 45 1.65 1.16 5.16
C ILE A 45 2.63 0.53 6.16
N GLY A 46 3.77 0.05 5.66
CA GLY A 46 4.85 -0.56 6.46
C GLY A 46 5.05 -2.06 6.20
N PRO A 47 4.02 -2.92 6.37
CA PRO A 47 4.14 -4.35 6.07
C PRO A 47 4.37 -4.64 4.58
N PRO A 48 4.88 -5.83 4.23
CA PRO A 48 4.87 -6.30 2.85
C PRO A 48 3.45 -6.32 2.29
N ILE A 49 3.23 -5.67 1.14
CA ILE A 49 1.88 -5.51 0.57
C ILE A 49 1.14 -6.85 0.36
N GLN A 50 1.88 -7.91 0.02
CA GLN A 50 1.35 -9.27 -0.11
C GLN A 50 0.72 -9.77 1.19
N GLN A 51 1.39 -9.54 2.33
CA GLN A 51 0.93 -9.97 3.64
C GLN A 51 -0.40 -9.28 3.97
N SER A 52 -0.49 -7.97 3.74
CA SER A 52 -1.73 -7.22 3.98
C SER A 52 -2.90 -7.74 3.13
N PHE A 53 -2.67 -8.09 1.85
CA PHE A 53 -3.73 -8.68 1.01
C PHE A 53 -4.19 -10.06 1.51
N ILE A 54 -3.26 -10.90 1.97
CA ILE A 54 -3.58 -12.22 2.53
C ILE A 54 -4.37 -12.06 3.82
N GLU A 55 -3.87 -11.27 4.78
CA GLU A 55 -4.44 -11.18 6.13
C GLU A 55 -5.81 -10.52 6.15
N ARG A 56 -6.06 -9.52 5.29
CA ARG A 56 -7.34 -8.81 5.27
C ARG A 56 -8.41 -9.46 4.44
N TYR A 57 -8.05 -9.96 3.27
CA TYR A 57 -9.02 -10.41 2.26
C TYR A 57 -9.00 -11.92 2.06
N ASN A 58 -8.16 -12.66 2.80
CA ASN A 58 -7.99 -14.12 2.69
C ASN A 58 -7.70 -14.56 1.23
N MET A 59 -6.96 -13.72 0.49
CA MET A 59 -6.65 -13.99 -0.91
C MET A 59 -5.75 -15.23 -1.05
N SER A 60 -6.06 -16.04 -2.06
CA SER A 60 -5.15 -17.09 -2.52
C SER A 60 -3.89 -16.50 -3.16
N GLU A 61 -2.85 -17.30 -3.32
CA GLU A 61 -1.57 -16.85 -3.92
C GLU A 61 -1.75 -16.18 -5.30
N GLY A 62 -2.60 -16.75 -6.16
CA GLY A 62 -2.87 -16.17 -7.49
C GLY A 62 -3.75 -14.91 -7.46
N GLU A 63 -4.53 -14.69 -6.40
CA GLU A 63 -5.24 -13.42 -6.19
C GLU A 63 -4.29 -12.35 -5.68
N VAL A 64 -3.41 -12.70 -4.73
CA VAL A 64 -2.36 -11.80 -4.22
C VAL A 64 -1.46 -11.34 -5.35
N GLU A 65 -1.00 -12.25 -6.22
CA GLU A 65 -0.13 -11.89 -7.34
C GLU A 65 -0.79 -10.84 -8.27
N ARG A 66 -2.07 -11.05 -8.60
CA ARG A 66 -2.85 -10.10 -9.41
C ARG A 66 -3.07 -8.77 -8.68
N ALA A 67 -3.42 -8.79 -7.40
CA ALA A 67 -3.62 -7.58 -6.61
C ALA A 67 -2.33 -6.76 -6.50
N VAL A 68 -1.19 -7.42 -6.26
CA VAL A 68 0.14 -6.79 -6.20
C VAL A 68 0.53 -6.20 -7.55
N PHE A 69 0.22 -6.89 -8.66
CA PHE A 69 0.45 -6.38 -10.00
C PHE A 69 -0.29 -5.05 -10.21
N TYR A 70 -1.60 -5.01 -9.93
CA TYR A 70 -2.41 -3.80 -10.09
C TYR A 70 -2.03 -2.68 -9.11
N PHE A 71 -1.67 -3.04 -7.87
CA PHE A 71 -1.14 -2.09 -6.90
C PHE A 71 0.11 -1.39 -7.46
N ARG A 72 1.08 -2.16 -7.98
CA ARG A 72 2.31 -1.61 -8.55
C ARG A 72 2.08 -0.84 -9.85
N GLU A 73 1.07 -1.23 -10.62
CA GLU A 73 0.64 -0.51 -11.82
C GLU A 73 0.21 0.92 -11.47
N TYR A 74 -0.69 1.07 -10.49
CA TYR A 74 -1.17 2.39 -10.06
C TYR A 74 -0.05 3.20 -9.39
N LEU A 75 0.68 2.58 -8.46
CA LEU A 75 1.74 3.26 -7.71
C LEU A 75 2.76 3.91 -8.66
N LYS A 76 3.21 3.17 -9.68
CA LYS A 76 4.17 3.70 -10.68
C LYS A 76 3.60 4.81 -11.55
N GLN A 77 2.32 4.74 -11.91
CA GLN A 77 1.70 5.71 -12.81
C GLN A 77 1.29 7.00 -12.11
N ARG A 78 0.84 6.92 -10.86
CA ARG A 78 0.25 8.04 -10.12
C ARG A 78 0.68 8.09 -8.66
N GLY A 79 0.63 6.97 -7.94
CA GLY A 79 0.81 6.96 -6.48
C GLY A 79 2.16 7.50 -5.99
N LEU A 80 3.24 7.41 -6.78
CA LEU A 80 4.54 8.00 -6.45
C LEU A 80 4.51 9.54 -6.35
N PHE A 81 3.59 10.20 -7.05
CA PHE A 81 3.41 11.66 -7.04
C PHE A 81 2.40 12.13 -6.00
N GLU A 82 1.75 11.19 -5.31
CA GLU A 82 0.76 11.42 -4.23
C GLU A 82 1.44 11.30 -2.85
N ASN A 83 2.76 11.44 -2.79
CA ASN A 83 3.55 11.38 -1.56
C ASN A 83 3.84 12.80 -1.05
N ASN A 84 3.67 13.02 0.25
CA ASN A 84 3.93 14.30 0.91
C ASN A 84 5.23 14.24 1.73
N VAL A 85 5.92 15.38 1.88
CA VAL A 85 7.15 15.54 2.68
C VAL A 85 6.88 16.43 3.87
#